data_AF-A0A3Q4I4I4-F1
#
_entry.id   AF-A0A3Q4I4I4-F1
#
_cell.length_a   1.000
_cell.length_b   1.000
_cell.length_c   1.000
_cell.angle_alpha   90.00
_cell.angle_beta   90.00
_cell.angle_gamma   90.00
#
_symmetry.space_group_name_H-M   'P 1'
#
loop_
_entity.id
_entity.type
_entity.pdbx_description
1 polymer ?
#
loop_
_entity_poly.entity_id
_entity_poly.type
_entity_poly.pdbx_seq_one_letter_code
_entity_poly.pdbx_strand_id
1 'polypeptide(L)'
;MPHRCGLIHVRGPLPVGKITATEVSEHQRMCEERLAPLLSPSETLTEEEATRLGKKDPELEVEKFLSANTQELSKDKWLCPLSGKKFKAPEFVRKHILNKHGEKVSGVRQEVEFFNNFLLDAKRPALPENKPLPPPSQAAPPGLPGFPGQSPQQQSLLGYPPGVRPPMPGFPGIYNHKHNRI
;
A
#
# COMPACT_ATOMS: atom_id res chain seq x y z
N MET A 1 9.11 -10.40 14.68
CA MET A 1 8.43 -10.12 15.96
C MET A 1 9.09 -10.91 17.08
N PRO A 2 9.20 -10.38 18.32
CA PRO A 2 9.86 -11.06 19.44
C PRO A 2 9.20 -12.39 19.87
N HIS A 3 7.87 -12.49 19.73
CA HIS A 3 7.10 -13.71 19.98
C HIS A 3 6.77 -14.41 18.66
N ARG A 4 7.04 -15.72 18.58
CA ARG A 4 6.72 -16.54 17.40
C ARG A 4 5.22 -16.81 17.26
N CYS A 5 4.54 -17.04 18.39
CA CYS A 5 3.09 -17.14 18.48
C CYS A 5 2.62 -16.14 19.55
N GLY A 6 1.93 -15.09 19.12
CA GLY A 6 1.45 -14.03 20.00
C GLY A 6 0.04 -14.31 20.51
N LEU A 7 -0.93 -13.59 19.98
CA LEU A 7 -2.32 -13.61 20.42
C LEU A 7 -3.15 -14.62 19.62
N ILE A 8 -4.05 -15.31 20.31
CA ILE A 8 -5.09 -16.16 19.72
C ILE A 8 -6.46 -15.76 20.25
N HIS A 9 -7.46 -15.70 19.37
CA HIS A 9 -8.85 -15.46 19.75
C HIS A 9 -9.51 -16.80 20.11
N VAL A 10 -10.23 -16.84 21.24
CA VAL A 10 -10.95 -18.03 21.73
C VAL A 10 -12.45 -17.76 21.80
N ARG A 11 -13.25 -18.83 21.90
CA ARG A 11 -14.70 -18.69 22.06
C ARG A 11 -15.04 -18.10 23.43
N GLY A 12 -16.04 -17.22 23.46
CA GLY A 12 -16.54 -16.61 24.68
C GLY A 12 -17.38 -17.57 25.53
N PRO A 13 -17.83 -17.12 26.71
CA PRO A 13 -18.74 -17.88 27.58
C PRO A 13 -20.11 -18.10 26.90
N LEU A 14 -20.86 -19.07 27.41
CA LEU A 14 -22.20 -19.39 26.91
C LEU A 14 -23.14 -18.17 27.04
N PRO A 15 -23.87 -17.80 25.97
CA PRO A 15 -24.83 -16.71 26.04
C PRO A 15 -25.99 -17.06 26.98
N VAL A 16 -26.43 -16.08 27.78
CA VAL A 16 -27.54 -16.23 28.74
C VAL A 16 -28.93 -16.20 28.08
N GLY A 17 -29.02 -15.65 26.87
CA GLY A 17 -30.25 -15.58 26.07
C GLY A 17 -30.42 -16.77 25.14
N LYS A 18 -31.67 -17.02 24.70
CA LYS A 18 -31.94 -18.02 23.65
C LYS A 18 -31.40 -17.50 22.32
N ILE A 19 -30.52 -18.28 21.70
CA ILE A 19 -29.98 -17.98 20.37
C ILE A 19 -31.06 -18.26 19.32
N THR A 20 -31.37 -17.27 18.49
CA THR A 20 -32.32 -17.41 17.39
C THR A 20 -31.63 -17.87 16.11
N ALA A 21 -32.38 -18.51 15.21
CA ALA A 21 -31.85 -18.96 13.92
C ALA A 21 -31.35 -17.78 13.06
N THR A 22 -32.00 -16.63 13.16
CA THR A 22 -31.61 -15.40 12.46
C THR A 22 -30.24 -14.90 12.93
N GLU A 23 -30.00 -14.82 14.24
CA GLU A 23 -28.70 -14.41 14.79
C GLU A 23 -27.56 -15.34 14.36
N VAL A 24 -27.81 -16.65 14.28
CA VAL A 24 -26.82 -17.62 13.79
C VAL A 24 -26.48 -17.35 12.32
N SER A 25 -27.50 -17.14 11.49
CA SER A 25 -27.31 -16.89 10.06
C SER A 25 -26.59 -15.56 9.81
N GLU A 26 -26.91 -14.52 10.58
CA GLU A 26 -26.22 -13.23 10.53
C GLU A 26 -24.76 -13.34 10.97
N HIS A 27 -24.49 -14.11 12.03
CA HIS A 27 -23.12 -14.35 12.51
C HIS A 27 -22.29 -15.10 11.47
N GLN A 28 -22.86 -16.10 10.79
CA GLN A 28 -22.20 -16.81 9.70
C GLN A 28 -21.85 -15.87 8.55
N ARG A 29 -22.81 -15.05 8.09
CA ARG A 29 -22.59 -14.07 7.02
C ARG A 29 -21.48 -13.07 7.37
N MET A 30 -21.52 -12.52 8.59
CA MET A 30 -20.49 -11.59 9.05
C MET A 30 -19.11 -12.27 9.16
N CYS A 31 -19.05 -13.53 9.57
CA CYS A 31 -17.79 -14.28 9.59
C CYS A 31 -17.22 -14.44 8.19
N GLU A 32 -18.04 -14.80 7.20
CA GLU A 32 -17.62 -14.94 5.80
C GLU A 32 -17.15 -13.61 5.22
N GLU A 33 -17.90 -12.52 5.43
CA GLU A 33 -17.53 -11.17 5.00
C GLU A 33 -16.17 -10.73 5.59
N ARG A 34 -15.88 -11.09 6.84
CA ARG A 34 -14.60 -10.78 7.49
C ARG A 34 -13.45 -11.66 7.02
N LEU A 35 -13.73 -12.91 6.63
CA LEU A 35 -12.73 -13.84 6.10
C LEU A 35 -12.41 -13.57 4.63
N ALA A 36 -13.35 -13.02 3.86
CA ALA A 36 -13.21 -12.80 2.43
C ALA A 36 -11.94 -12.01 2.03
N PRO A 37 -11.56 -10.89 2.69
CA PRO A 37 -10.34 -10.15 2.34
C PRO A 37 -9.03 -10.88 2.69
N LEU A 38 -9.07 -11.84 3.60
CA LEU A 38 -7.89 -12.65 3.95
C LEU A 38 -7.64 -13.75 2.92
N LEU A 39 -8.68 -14.13 2.19
CA LEU A 39 -8.66 -15.16 1.17
C LEU A 39 -8.67 -14.59 -0.25
N SER A 40 -8.78 -13.27 -0.41
CA SER A 40 -8.79 -12.63 -1.72
C SER A 40 -7.42 -12.78 -2.38
N PRO A 41 -7.32 -13.38 -3.58
CA PRO A 41 -6.06 -13.46 -4.30
C PRO A 41 -5.57 -12.05 -4.65
N SER A 42 -4.24 -11.91 -4.83
CA SER A 42 -3.66 -10.65 -5.28
C SER A 42 -4.27 -10.29 -6.64
N GLU A 43 -4.92 -9.13 -6.70
CA GLU A 43 -5.50 -8.62 -7.94
C GLU A 43 -4.36 -8.19 -8.86
N THR A 44 -4.20 -8.91 -9.97
CA THR A 44 -3.28 -8.55 -11.04
C THR A 44 -4.04 -7.80 -12.12
N LEU A 45 -3.45 -6.71 -12.61
CA LEU A 45 -3.98 -5.96 -13.74
C LEU A 45 -4.02 -6.82 -15.01
N THR A 46 -4.97 -6.57 -15.92
CA THR A 46 -5.04 -7.27 -17.19
C THR A 46 -3.87 -6.88 -18.10
N GLU A 47 -3.49 -7.78 -19.01
CA GLU A 47 -2.34 -7.56 -19.90
C GLU A 47 -2.52 -6.36 -20.84
N GLU A 48 -3.76 -6.06 -21.20
CA GLU A 48 -4.15 -4.90 -22.02
C GLU A 48 -3.87 -3.58 -21.29
N GLU A 49 -4.25 -3.49 -20.02
CA GLU A 49 -4.01 -2.32 -19.19
C GLU A 49 -2.53 -2.19 -18.82
N ALA A 50 -1.85 -3.31 -18.58
CA ALA A 50 -0.41 -3.34 -18.35
C ALA A 50 0.35 -2.80 -19.56
N THR A 51 -0.04 -3.19 -20.77
CA THR A 51 0.55 -2.68 -22.02
C THR A 51 0.29 -1.18 -22.18
N ARG A 52 -0.93 -0.71 -21.88
CA ARG A 52 -1.26 0.72 -21.88
C ARG A 52 -0.44 1.54 -20.86
N LEU A 53 -0.13 0.94 -19.71
CA LEU A 53 0.71 1.55 -18.67
C LEU A 53 2.22 1.47 -18.96
N GLY A 54 2.62 0.83 -20.05
CA GLY A 54 4.01 0.76 -20.49
C GLY A 54 4.78 -0.46 -19.99
N LYS A 55 4.11 -1.63 -19.86
CA LYS A 55 4.77 -2.93 -19.64
C LYS A 55 5.98 -3.06 -20.58
N LYS A 56 7.16 -3.30 -20.00
CA LYS A 56 8.41 -3.44 -20.75
C LYS A 56 8.65 -4.91 -21.07
N ASP A 57 9.11 -5.18 -22.29
CA ASP A 57 9.57 -6.51 -22.68
C ASP A 57 11.04 -6.71 -22.25
N PRO A 58 11.36 -7.75 -21.47
CA PRO A 58 12.73 -8.03 -21.04
C PRO A 58 13.69 -8.23 -22.23
N GLU A 59 13.27 -8.87 -23.31
CA GLU A 59 14.15 -9.15 -24.45
C GLU A 59 14.51 -7.85 -25.19
N LEU A 60 13.51 -6.98 -25.44
CA LEU A 60 13.73 -5.67 -26.06
C LEU A 60 14.62 -4.75 -25.21
N GLU A 61 14.44 -4.73 -23.89
CA GLU A 61 15.27 -3.89 -23.03
C GLU A 61 16.73 -4.40 -22.96
N VAL A 62 16.93 -5.72 -23.01
CA VAL A 62 18.26 -6.33 -23.15
C VAL A 62 18.89 -5.95 -24.50
N GLU A 63 18.14 -5.96 -25.60
CA GLU A 63 18.68 -5.52 -26.90
C GLU A 63 19.04 -4.03 -26.92
N LYS A 64 18.22 -3.18 -26.29
CA LYS A 64 18.56 -1.76 -26.09
C LYS A 64 19.82 -1.62 -25.24
N PHE A 65 19.96 -2.42 -24.18
CA PHE A 65 21.16 -2.42 -23.34
C PHE A 65 22.40 -2.85 -24.15
N LEU A 66 22.32 -3.90 -24.96
CA LEU A 66 23.43 -4.34 -25.81
C LEU A 66 23.83 -3.26 -26.83
N SER A 67 22.84 -2.61 -27.44
CA SER A 67 23.04 -1.54 -28.42
C SER A 67 23.65 -0.29 -27.78
N ALA A 68 23.12 0.14 -26.62
CA ALA A 68 23.65 1.29 -25.87
C ALA A 68 25.09 1.06 -25.37
N ASN A 69 25.45 -0.20 -25.11
CA ASN A 69 26.80 -0.60 -24.72
C ASN A 69 27.69 -0.99 -25.93
N THR A 70 27.25 -0.69 -27.16
CA THR A 70 28.03 -0.88 -28.39
C THR A 70 28.26 0.49 -29.03
N GLN A 71 29.34 1.17 -28.65
CA GLN A 71 29.65 2.52 -29.14
C GLN A 71 30.56 2.47 -30.36
N GLU A 72 30.19 3.18 -31.42
CA GLU A 72 31.03 3.38 -32.61
C GLU A 72 31.98 4.57 -32.36
N LEU A 73 33.29 4.33 -32.36
CA LEU A 73 34.29 5.41 -32.23
C LEU A 73 34.69 5.93 -33.61
N SER A 74 34.89 5.01 -34.55
CA SER A 74 35.18 5.31 -35.95
C SER A 74 34.74 4.13 -36.80
N LYS A 75 34.72 4.30 -38.13
CA LYS A 75 34.56 3.19 -39.07
C LYS A 75 35.52 2.05 -38.68
N ASP A 76 34.97 0.84 -38.52
CA ASP A 76 35.65 -0.39 -38.11
C ASP A 76 36.27 -0.41 -36.70
N LYS A 77 35.93 0.55 -35.83
CA LYS A 77 36.35 0.57 -34.42
C LYS A 77 35.17 0.80 -33.47
N TRP A 78 34.85 -0.26 -32.75
CA TRP A 78 33.78 -0.32 -31.75
C TRP A 78 34.36 -0.41 -30.34
N LEU A 79 33.65 0.11 -29.35
CA LEU A 79 34.06 0.09 -27.95
C LEU A 79 32.90 -0.40 -27.06
N CYS A 80 33.23 -1.25 -26.08
CA CYS A 80 32.33 -1.60 -24.99
C CYS A 80 32.60 -0.69 -23.77
N PRO A 81 31.68 0.19 -23.36
CA PRO A 81 31.88 1.10 -22.22
C PRO A 81 31.92 0.36 -20.87
N LEU A 82 31.37 -0.85 -20.79
CA LEU A 82 31.42 -1.68 -19.57
C LEU A 82 32.83 -2.21 -19.24
N SER A 83 33.69 -2.34 -20.25
CA SER A 83 35.03 -2.95 -20.12
C SER A 83 36.16 -2.13 -20.72
N GLY A 84 35.86 -1.11 -21.52
CA GLY A 84 36.85 -0.32 -22.26
C GLY A 84 37.54 -1.07 -23.41
N LYS A 85 37.09 -2.29 -23.76
CA LYS A 85 37.70 -3.08 -24.84
C LYS A 85 37.25 -2.61 -26.22
N LYS A 86 38.21 -2.50 -27.14
CA LYS A 86 38.01 -2.12 -28.54
C LYS A 86 37.83 -3.36 -29.41
N PHE A 87 36.88 -3.31 -30.35
CA PHE A 87 36.51 -4.39 -31.25
C PHE A 87 36.44 -3.90 -32.70
N LYS A 88 36.57 -4.82 -33.65
CA LYS A 88 36.50 -4.52 -35.09
C LYS A 88 35.07 -4.53 -35.66
N ALA A 89 34.12 -5.17 -34.98
CA ALA A 89 32.72 -5.29 -35.42
C ALA A 89 31.78 -5.27 -34.21
N PRO A 90 30.52 -4.82 -34.38
CA PRO A 90 29.55 -4.71 -33.29
C PRO A 90 29.13 -6.09 -32.76
N GLU A 91 29.10 -7.12 -33.61
CA GLU A 91 28.79 -8.50 -33.22
C GLU A 91 29.74 -9.06 -32.15
N PHE A 92 31.02 -8.67 -32.21
CA PHE A 92 32.00 -9.06 -31.21
C PHE A 92 31.76 -8.38 -29.86
N VAL A 93 31.26 -7.14 -29.88
CA VAL A 93 30.86 -6.43 -28.66
C VAL A 93 29.66 -7.11 -28.02
N ARG A 94 28.63 -7.44 -28.81
CA ARG A 94 27.43 -8.15 -28.34
C ARG A 94 27.79 -9.48 -27.68
N LYS A 95 28.62 -10.29 -28.33
CA LYS A 95 29.10 -11.57 -27.78
C LYS A 95 29.99 -11.39 -26.54
N HIS A 96 30.80 -10.32 -26.49
CA HIS A 96 31.61 -10.00 -25.31
C HIS A 96 30.73 -9.63 -24.10
N ILE A 97 29.69 -8.81 -24.29
CA ILE A 97 28.78 -8.42 -23.20
C ILE A 97 28.05 -9.65 -22.66
N LEU A 98 27.51 -10.51 -23.51
CA LEU A 98 26.78 -11.71 -23.08
C LEU A 98 27.69 -12.70 -22.31
N ASN A 99 28.94 -12.87 -22.75
CA ASN A 99 29.85 -13.83 -22.11
C ASN A 99 30.60 -13.28 -20.89
N LYS A 100 30.93 -11.98 -20.86
CA LYS A 100 31.73 -11.36 -19.79
C LYS A 100 30.92 -10.52 -18.83
N HIS A 101 29.80 -9.98 -19.27
CA HIS A 101 28.92 -9.12 -18.48
C HIS A 101 27.50 -9.71 -18.39
N GLY A 102 27.39 -11.05 -18.40
CA GLY A 102 26.10 -11.75 -18.27
C GLY A 102 25.34 -11.38 -16.99
N GLU A 103 26.05 -11.12 -15.90
CA GLU A 103 25.45 -10.63 -14.64
C GLU A 103 24.73 -9.29 -14.83
N LYS A 104 25.30 -8.35 -15.59
CA LYS A 104 24.64 -7.08 -15.89
C LYS A 104 23.42 -7.27 -16.79
N VAL A 105 23.48 -8.20 -17.74
CA VAL A 105 22.33 -8.54 -18.60
C VAL A 105 21.19 -9.17 -17.77
N SER A 106 21.53 -10.05 -16.82
CA SER A 106 20.56 -10.60 -15.88
C SER A 106 19.96 -9.52 -14.98
N GLY A 107 20.77 -8.55 -14.53
CA GLY A 107 20.30 -7.40 -13.77
C GLY A 107 19.25 -6.58 -14.53
N VAL A 108 19.48 -6.30 -15.82
CA VAL A 108 18.50 -5.59 -16.67
C VAL A 108 17.18 -6.36 -16.77
N ARG A 109 17.24 -7.68 -16.94
CA ARG A 109 16.02 -8.52 -16.97
C ARG A 109 15.27 -8.43 -15.64
N GLN A 110 15.99 -8.50 -14.53
CA GLN A 110 15.41 -8.41 -13.20
C GLN A 110 14.81 -7.03 -12.91
N GLU A 111 15.42 -5.94 -13.40
CA GLU A 111 14.86 -4.58 -13.29
C GLU A 111 13.57 -4.43 -14.11
N VAL A 112 13.50 -5.04 -15.29
CA VAL A 112 12.28 -5.07 -16.10
C VAL A 112 11.18 -5.87 -15.41
N GLU A 113 11.50 -7.04 -14.87
CA GLU A 113 10.57 -7.84 -14.07
C GLU A 113 10.10 -7.09 -12.83
N PHE A 114 11.01 -6.42 -12.12
CA PHE A 114 10.69 -5.60 -10.96
C PHE A 114 9.70 -4.48 -11.32
N PHE A 115 9.96 -3.76 -12.41
CA PHE A 115 9.07 -2.71 -12.90
C PHE A 115 7.70 -3.27 -13.34
N ASN A 116 7.70 -4.40 -14.04
CA ASN A 116 6.47 -5.04 -14.50
C ASN A 116 5.65 -5.57 -13.32
N ASN A 117 6.27 -6.17 -12.30
CA ASN A 117 5.58 -6.63 -11.09
C ASN A 117 4.94 -5.46 -10.33
N PHE A 118 5.62 -4.32 -10.26
CA PHE A 118 5.04 -3.10 -9.70
C PHE A 118 3.86 -2.57 -10.53
N LEU A 119 3.96 -2.61 -11.86
CA LEU A 119 2.87 -2.16 -12.74
C LEU A 119 1.64 -3.08 -12.70
N LEU A 120 1.85 -4.39 -12.55
CA LEU A 120 0.78 -5.39 -12.51
C LEU A 120 0.00 -5.37 -11.20
N ASP A 121 0.53 -4.75 -10.14
CA ASP A 121 -0.17 -4.61 -8.86
C ASP A 121 -1.25 -3.50 -8.94
N ALA A 122 -2.52 -3.91 -8.92
CA ALA A 122 -3.65 -2.99 -8.93
C ALA A 122 -3.74 -2.13 -7.65
N LYS A 123 -3.19 -2.60 -6.54
CA LYS A 123 -3.16 -1.91 -5.23
C LYS A 123 -1.78 -1.33 -4.94
N ARG A 124 -1.06 -0.92 -5.99
CA ARG A 124 0.27 -0.30 -5.88
C ARG A 124 0.30 0.81 -4.81
N PRO A 125 1.32 0.83 -3.93
CA PRO A 125 1.49 1.91 -2.98
C PRO A 125 1.64 3.26 -3.71
N ALA A 126 0.60 4.08 -3.64
CA ALA A 126 0.61 5.44 -4.19
C ALA A 126 0.59 6.44 -3.05
N LEU A 127 1.11 7.64 -3.30
CA LEU A 127 0.95 8.75 -2.37
C LEU A 127 -0.55 8.99 -2.17
N PRO A 128 -1.02 9.13 -0.93
CA PRO A 128 -2.40 9.50 -0.69
C PRO A 128 -2.64 10.84 -1.39
N GLU A 129 -3.63 10.85 -2.27
CA GLU A 129 -3.97 12.02 -3.05
C GLU A 129 -4.47 13.10 -2.09
N ASN A 130 -3.58 14.02 -1.70
CA ASN A 130 -3.95 15.25 -1.01
C ASN A 130 -4.76 16.07 -1.99
N LYS A 131 -6.05 15.78 -2.11
CA LYS A 131 -6.99 16.72 -2.72
C LYS A 131 -6.84 18.01 -1.91
N PRO A 132 -6.32 19.10 -2.49
CA PRO A 132 -6.29 20.37 -1.78
C PRO A 132 -7.72 20.62 -1.32
N LEU A 133 -7.90 20.85 -0.01
CA LEU A 133 -9.20 21.29 0.49
C LEU A 133 -9.65 22.44 -0.41
N PRO A 134 -10.90 22.42 -0.91
CA PRO A 134 -11.40 23.54 -1.70
C PRO A 134 -11.12 24.83 -0.92
N PRO A 135 -10.63 25.89 -1.59
CA PRO A 135 -10.30 27.14 -0.91
C PRO A 135 -11.51 27.58 -0.08
N PRO A 136 -11.30 28.10 1.14
CA PRO A 136 -12.40 28.53 1.99
C PRO A 136 -13.28 29.47 1.17
N SER A 137 -14.56 29.09 1.04
CA SER A 137 -15.56 29.87 0.32
C SER A 137 -15.47 31.31 0.82
N GLN A 138 -15.30 32.25 -0.10
CA GLN A 138 -15.14 33.66 0.22
C GLN A 138 -16.23 34.09 1.19
N ALA A 139 -15.81 34.75 2.25
CA ALA A 139 -16.66 35.27 3.30
C ALA A 139 -17.88 35.98 2.69
N ALA A 140 -19.07 35.60 3.16
CA ALA A 140 -20.30 36.33 2.91
C ALA A 140 -20.14 37.81 3.34
N PRO A 141 -20.84 38.74 2.67
CA PRO A 141 -20.66 40.18 2.91
C PRO A 141 -20.99 40.57 4.36
N PRO A 142 -20.32 41.62 4.89
CA PRO A 142 -20.38 41.98 6.30
C PRO A 142 -21.73 42.61 6.64
N GLY A 143 -22.49 41.98 7.55
CA GLY A 143 -23.75 42.59 7.98
C GLY A 143 -24.64 41.80 8.93
N LEU A 144 -24.15 40.89 9.78
CA LEU A 144 -24.97 40.30 10.85
C LEU A 144 -24.14 40.09 12.14
N PRO A 145 -24.66 40.45 13.33
CA PRO A 145 -23.90 40.43 14.59
C PRO A 145 -23.69 39.00 15.11
N GLY A 146 -22.51 38.78 15.69
CA GLY A 146 -21.95 37.46 15.97
C GLY A 146 -22.58 36.66 17.11
N PHE A 147 -22.34 35.35 17.04
CA PHE A 147 -22.45 34.39 18.15
C PHE A 147 -21.05 33.80 18.41
N PRO A 148 -20.63 33.65 19.68
CA PRO A 148 -19.25 33.32 20.02
C PRO A 148 -18.94 31.84 19.76
N GLY A 149 -17.67 31.58 19.46
CA GLY A 149 -17.19 30.38 18.81
C GLY A 149 -17.27 29.09 19.61
N GLN A 150 -17.29 27.99 18.86
CA GLN A 150 -16.78 26.70 19.29
C GLN A 150 -15.84 26.16 18.21
N SER A 151 -14.62 25.87 18.63
CA SER A 151 -13.59 25.11 17.91
C SER A 151 -14.11 23.75 17.44
N PRO A 152 -13.69 23.23 16.27
CA PRO A 152 -14.11 21.93 15.79
C PRO A 152 -13.37 20.81 16.54
N GLN A 153 -13.96 20.30 17.62
CA GLN A 153 -13.59 19.02 18.19
C GLN A 153 -14.07 17.89 17.28
N GLN A 154 -13.14 17.00 16.95
CA GLN A 154 -13.32 15.76 16.21
C GLN A 154 -14.62 15.02 16.59
N GLN A 155 -15.46 14.77 15.59
CA GLN A 155 -16.58 13.82 15.60
C GLN A 155 -16.58 13.17 14.20
N SER A 156 -16.79 11.88 13.98
CA SER A 156 -17.05 10.73 14.83
C SER A 156 -16.81 9.49 13.95
N LEU A 157 -16.02 8.52 14.41
CA LEU A 157 -15.77 7.24 13.71
C LEU A 157 -16.87 6.19 13.96
N LEU A 158 -17.90 6.51 14.74
CA LEU A 158 -18.96 5.56 15.08
C LEU A 158 -20.31 6.25 14.87
N GLY A 159 -21.04 5.77 13.86
CA GLY A 159 -22.29 6.33 13.36
C GLY A 159 -23.45 6.28 14.34
N TYR A 160 -23.46 7.18 15.31
CA TYR A 160 -24.62 7.43 16.18
C TYR A 160 -25.30 8.76 15.80
N PRO A 161 -26.64 8.80 15.76
CA PRO A 161 -27.40 10.03 15.51
C PRO A 161 -27.31 11.00 16.71
N PRO A 162 -27.31 12.32 16.45
CA PRO A 162 -27.16 13.33 17.50
C PRO A 162 -28.45 13.46 18.30
N GLY A 163 -28.39 13.29 19.64
CA GLY A 163 -29.48 13.71 20.53
C GLY A 163 -29.76 12.84 21.75
N VAL A 164 -29.19 11.64 21.88
CA VAL A 164 -29.48 10.76 23.03
C VAL A 164 -28.19 10.38 23.75
N ARG A 165 -27.76 11.20 24.71
CA ARG A 165 -26.79 10.77 25.73
C ARG A 165 -27.57 10.15 26.90
N PRO A 166 -27.36 8.87 27.24
CA PRO A 166 -27.90 8.32 28.49
C PRO A 166 -27.16 8.94 29.69
N PRO A 167 -27.86 9.17 30.83
CA PRO A 167 -27.23 9.71 32.03
C PRO A 167 -26.30 8.65 32.65
N MET A 168 -25.03 9.00 32.85
CA MET A 168 -24.06 8.16 33.55
C MET A 168 -24.37 8.13 35.06
N PRO A 169 -24.42 6.95 35.71
CA PRO A 169 -24.52 6.84 37.16
C PRO A 169 -23.28 7.43 37.83
N GLY A 170 -23.50 8.26 38.85
CA GLY A 170 -22.47 8.96 39.61
C GLY A 170 -21.49 8.02 40.30
N PHE A 171 -20.21 8.35 40.20
CA PHE A 171 -19.13 7.77 40.98
C PHE A 171 -19.26 8.20 42.46
N PRO A 172 -19.37 7.29 43.43
CA PRO A 172 -19.31 7.67 44.84
C PRO A 172 -17.86 7.74 45.30
N GLY A 173 -17.48 8.92 45.79
CA GLY A 173 -16.91 9.06 47.13
C GLY A 173 -15.50 8.53 47.36
N ILE A 174 -14.55 9.47 47.34
CA ILE A 174 -13.26 9.43 48.01
C ILE A 174 -13.45 9.06 49.50
N TYR A 175 -12.79 7.99 49.97
CA TYR A 175 -12.54 7.77 51.41
C TYR A 175 -11.03 7.75 51.68
N ASN A 176 -10.61 8.69 52.50
CA ASN A 176 -9.25 8.88 52.99
C ASN A 176 -8.99 8.02 54.24
N HIS A 177 -7.78 7.45 54.30
CA HIS A 177 -6.96 7.13 55.48
C HIS A 177 -7.54 6.37 56.69
N LYS A 178 -6.89 5.24 57.04
CA LYS A 178 -5.93 5.18 58.17
C LYS A 178 -5.15 3.85 58.17
N HIS A 179 -3.83 3.96 58.16
CA HIS A 179 -2.90 2.90 58.58
C HIS A 179 -3.06 2.69 60.09
N ASN A 180 -3.05 1.43 60.54
CA ASN A 180 -2.63 1.14 61.91
C ASN A 180 -1.60 0.01 61.89
N ARG A 181 -0.44 0.32 62.46
CA ARG A 181 0.69 -0.55 62.73
C ARG A 181 0.67 -0.79 64.23
N ILE A 182 0.66 -2.06 64.65
CA ILE A 182 1.48 -2.70 65.69
C ILE A 182 1.25 -4.20 65.49
#